data_AF-A0AAV0UYH2-F1
#
_entry.id   AF-A0AAV0UYH2-F1
#
_cell.length_a   1.000
_cell.length_b   1.000
_cell.length_c   1.000
_cell.angle_alpha   90.00
_cell.angle_beta   90.00
_cell.angle_gamma   90.00
#
_symmetry.space_group_name_H-M   'P 1'
#
loop_
_entity.id
_entity.type
_entity.pdbx_description
1 polymer ?
#
loop_
_entity_poly.entity_id
_entity_poly.type
_entity_poly.pdbx_seq_one_letter_code
_entity_poly.pdbx_strand_id
1 'polypeptide(L)'
;MSDVAEHKRVSDLFAQVVASSKSLVSGFLSVDNVSDSASVQLVWGKTDLVNNVTHKYQVQHHVSDLTQKQPKVLVTGFPTYWTNDYTSVSPSTKRVVSLNVERGKGGETSEEVFNVFEDNQLISTFKAPKTLHGSIYLGEREGGIAWSYDEKTIAYVAEKIVVKSPAFWKNVNTLNESKDKEDTPLPGAKFEYEDDWGEQYEGKKTASIFLATVATGKIEEVKGVPTNLTCADVAFVPSNNELVFAATETDNPKRLGIIYCYNRPIALYHVVLNKEDQAKNVVKKLELVPRG
;
A
#
# COMPACT_ATOMS: atom_id res chain seq x y z
N MET A 1 -34.97 -17.14 -35.37
CA MET A 1 -35.22 -15.80 -34.79
C MET A 1 -34.51 -14.80 -35.70
N SER A 2 -35.04 -13.59 -35.90
CA SER A 2 -34.30 -12.59 -36.70
C SER A 2 -33.03 -12.19 -35.97
N ASP A 3 -31.93 -11.98 -36.70
CA ASP A 3 -30.61 -11.57 -36.18
C ASP A 3 -30.71 -10.33 -35.27
N VAL A 4 -31.65 -9.43 -35.56
CA VAL A 4 -31.98 -8.25 -34.74
C VAL A 4 -32.57 -8.61 -33.37
N ALA A 5 -33.45 -9.61 -33.31
CA ALA A 5 -34.06 -10.05 -32.05
C ALA A 5 -33.05 -10.79 -31.17
N GLU A 6 -32.13 -11.53 -31.79
CA GLU A 6 -31.05 -12.20 -31.08
C GLU A 6 -30.01 -11.20 -30.56
N HIS A 7 -29.59 -10.23 -31.37
CA HIS A 7 -28.73 -9.13 -30.91
C HIS A 7 -29.34 -8.35 -29.73
N LYS A 8 -30.63 -8.02 -29.79
CA LYS A 8 -31.31 -7.35 -28.70
C LYS A 8 -31.31 -8.19 -27.42
N ARG A 9 -31.62 -9.48 -27.53
CA ARG A 9 -31.59 -10.41 -26.39
C ARG A 9 -30.20 -10.49 -25.74
N VAL A 10 -29.15 -10.59 -26.54
CA VAL A 10 -27.76 -10.64 -26.04
C VAL A 10 -27.37 -9.32 -25.37
N SER A 11 -27.76 -8.18 -25.94
CA SER A 11 -27.56 -6.86 -25.35
C SER A 11 -28.26 -6.71 -23.99
N ASP A 12 -29.53 -7.13 -23.90
CA ASP A 12 -30.31 -7.08 -22.65
C ASP A 12 -29.69 -8.01 -21.58
N LEU A 13 -29.23 -9.20 -21.97
CA LEU A 13 -28.53 -10.13 -21.08
C LEU A 13 -27.21 -9.53 -20.57
N PHE A 14 -26.43 -8.93 -21.46
CA PHE A 14 -25.20 -8.25 -21.11
C PHE A 14 -25.46 -7.11 -20.11
N ALA A 15 -26.49 -6.29 -20.35
CA ALA A 15 -26.89 -5.23 -19.43
C ALA A 15 -27.28 -5.76 -18.04
N GLN A 16 -27.96 -6.90 -17.96
CA GLN A 16 -28.30 -7.54 -16.67
C GLN A 16 -27.06 -8.06 -15.93
N VAL A 17 -26.11 -8.68 -16.65
CA VAL A 17 -24.84 -9.13 -16.06
C VAL A 17 -24.03 -7.95 -15.55
N VAL A 18 -23.94 -6.86 -16.31
CA VAL A 18 -23.28 -5.62 -15.89
C VAL A 18 -24.00 -4.95 -14.72
N ALA A 19 -25.33 -5.01 -14.68
CA ALA A 19 -26.09 -4.43 -13.57
C ALA A 19 -25.81 -5.15 -12.24
N SER A 20 -25.66 -6.48 -12.30
CA SER A 20 -25.42 -7.35 -11.14
C SER A 20 -23.95 -7.51 -10.75
N SER A 21 -23.00 -7.18 -11.63
CA SER A 21 -21.57 -7.24 -11.31
C SER A 21 -21.18 -6.14 -10.32
N LYS A 22 -20.75 -6.56 -9.13
CA LYS A 22 -20.06 -5.72 -8.15
C LYS A 22 -19.05 -6.58 -7.38
N SER A 23 -17.91 -6.02 -7.06
CA SER A 23 -16.91 -6.64 -6.20
C SER A 23 -16.85 -5.90 -4.87
N LEU A 24 -16.68 -6.64 -3.78
CA LEU A 24 -16.35 -6.05 -2.49
C LEU A 24 -14.87 -5.67 -2.51
N VAL A 25 -14.57 -4.39 -2.30
CA VAL A 25 -13.20 -3.86 -2.34
C VAL A 25 -12.61 -3.75 -0.94
N SER A 26 -13.41 -3.29 0.01
CA SER A 26 -13.02 -3.11 1.41
C SER A 26 -14.27 -2.99 2.29
N GLY A 27 -14.08 -3.07 3.59
CA GLY A 27 -15.13 -2.79 4.56
C GLY A 27 -14.57 -2.42 5.92
N PHE A 28 -15.41 -1.74 6.69
CA PHE A 28 -15.17 -1.41 8.08
C PHE A 28 -16.35 -1.89 8.91
N LEU A 29 -16.04 -2.51 10.05
CA LEU A 29 -17.00 -3.02 11.02
C LEU A 29 -16.68 -2.40 12.38
N SER A 30 -17.67 -1.73 12.96
CA SER A 30 -17.64 -1.32 14.36
C SER A 30 -18.78 -1.99 15.08
N VAL A 31 -18.49 -2.62 16.23
CA VAL A 31 -19.46 -3.33 17.05
C VAL A 31 -19.62 -2.60 18.37
N ASP A 32 -20.86 -2.27 18.71
CA ASP A 32 -21.24 -1.74 20.00
C ASP A 32 -21.98 -2.82 20.80
N ASN A 33 -21.23 -3.47 21.70
CA ASN A 33 -21.76 -4.50 22.58
C ASN A 33 -22.80 -3.97 23.58
N VAL A 34 -22.79 -2.67 23.88
CA VAL A 34 -23.75 -2.07 24.83
C VAL A 34 -25.13 -1.97 24.20
N SER A 35 -25.19 -1.58 22.93
CA SER A 35 -26.45 -1.49 22.17
C SER A 35 -26.81 -2.76 21.41
N ASP A 36 -26.04 -3.85 21.55
CA ASP A 36 -26.15 -5.08 20.77
C ASP A 36 -26.28 -4.80 19.26
N SER A 37 -25.44 -3.88 18.76
CA SER A 37 -25.53 -3.38 17.39
C SER A 37 -24.16 -3.24 16.72
N ALA A 38 -24.15 -3.15 15.39
CA ALA A 38 -22.97 -2.89 14.61
C ALA A 38 -23.23 -1.85 13.52
N SER A 39 -22.19 -1.09 13.19
CA SER A 39 -22.12 -0.28 11.98
C SER A 39 -21.18 -0.95 10.99
N VAL A 40 -21.67 -1.17 9.77
CA VAL A 40 -20.92 -1.82 8.69
C VAL A 40 -20.86 -0.89 7.49
N GLN A 41 -19.66 -0.43 7.17
CA GLN A 41 -19.39 0.31 5.95
C GLN A 41 -18.75 -0.63 4.94
N LEU A 42 -19.34 -0.74 3.75
CA LEU A 42 -18.82 -1.58 2.67
C LEU A 42 -18.46 -0.70 1.48
N VAL A 43 -17.26 -0.90 0.94
CA VAL A 43 -16.79 -0.26 -0.30
C VAL A 43 -16.93 -1.25 -1.44
N TRP A 44 -17.73 -0.89 -2.42
CA TRP A 44 -18.02 -1.69 -3.60
C TRP A 44 -17.32 -1.11 -4.83
N GLY A 45 -16.77 -1.99 -5.65
CA GLY A 45 -16.29 -1.70 -6.99
C GLY A 45 -17.31 -2.16 -8.02
N LYS A 46 -17.60 -1.32 -9.00
CA LYS A 46 -18.43 -1.68 -10.16
C LYS A 46 -17.79 -1.14 -11.43
N THR A 47 -17.49 -2.06 -12.34
CA THR A 47 -17.00 -1.69 -13.68
C THR A 47 -18.20 -1.37 -14.57
N ASP A 48 -18.28 -0.11 -14.97
CA ASP A 48 -19.13 0.34 -16.06
C ASP A 48 -18.44 -0.04 -17.38
N LEU A 49 -18.87 -1.15 -17.98
CA LEU A 49 -18.33 -1.63 -19.25
C LEU A 49 -18.68 -0.73 -20.44
N VAL A 50 -19.72 0.11 -20.33
CA VAL A 50 -20.10 1.04 -21.42
C VAL A 50 -19.07 2.17 -21.50
N ASN A 51 -18.69 2.73 -20.36
CA ASN A 51 -17.71 3.82 -20.28
C ASN A 51 -16.28 3.33 -20.05
N ASN A 52 -16.08 2.03 -19.85
CA ASN A 52 -14.80 1.41 -19.48
C ASN A 52 -14.17 2.07 -18.24
N VAL A 53 -14.99 2.37 -17.23
CA VAL A 53 -14.58 3.00 -15.96
C VAL A 53 -15.01 2.12 -14.80
N THR A 54 -14.13 1.96 -13.80
CA THR A 54 -14.52 1.32 -12.54
C THR A 54 -14.85 2.38 -11.51
N HIS A 55 -16.11 2.40 -11.07
CA HIS A 55 -16.57 3.24 -9.98
C HIS A 55 -16.38 2.52 -8.66
N LYS A 56 -15.87 3.23 -7.66
CA LYS A 56 -15.87 2.78 -6.26
C LYS A 56 -16.85 3.65 -5.47
N TYR A 57 -17.67 3.03 -4.64
CA TYR A 57 -18.63 3.72 -3.78
C TYR A 57 -18.79 2.99 -2.47
N GLN A 58 -19.13 3.72 -1.41
CA GLN A 58 -19.39 3.17 -0.09
C GLN A 58 -20.88 3.15 0.23
N VAL A 59 -21.29 2.15 1.00
CA VAL A 59 -22.65 2.01 1.55
C VAL A 59 -22.53 1.68 3.03
N GLN A 60 -23.30 2.36 3.86
CA GLN A 60 -23.35 2.13 5.30
C GLN A 60 -24.58 1.31 5.67
N HIS A 61 -24.40 0.42 6.63
CA HIS A 61 -25.42 -0.44 7.17
C HIS A 61 -25.37 -0.33 8.69
N HIS A 62 -26.53 -0.33 9.31
CA HIS A 62 -26.70 -0.51 10.74
C HIS A 62 -27.33 -1.87 10.97
N VAL A 63 -26.72 -2.68 11.83
CA VAL A 63 -27.19 -4.01 12.17
C VAL A 63 -27.59 -3.97 13.65
N SER A 64 -28.85 -4.19 13.96
CA SER A 64 -29.33 -4.28 15.35
C SER A 64 -29.60 -5.73 15.76
N ASP A 65 -29.65 -5.96 17.06
CA ASP A 65 -30.03 -7.23 17.67
C ASP A 65 -29.10 -8.38 17.26
N LEU A 66 -27.77 -8.15 17.34
CA LEU A 66 -26.75 -9.10 16.87
C LEU A 66 -26.84 -10.48 17.53
N THR A 67 -27.35 -10.55 18.76
CA THR A 67 -27.54 -11.82 19.50
C THR A 67 -28.71 -12.67 18.96
N GLN A 68 -29.58 -12.12 18.11
CA GLN A 68 -30.70 -12.86 17.54
C GLN A 68 -30.30 -13.72 16.34
N LYS A 69 -31.07 -14.78 16.06
CA LYS A 69 -30.84 -15.68 14.92
C LYS A 69 -30.87 -14.98 13.55
N GLN A 70 -31.58 -13.87 13.43
CA GLN A 70 -31.67 -13.06 12.22
C GLN A 70 -31.59 -11.58 12.62
N PRO A 71 -30.38 -11.00 12.67
CA PRO A 71 -30.22 -9.60 13.02
C PRO A 71 -30.84 -8.71 11.94
N LYS A 72 -31.40 -7.57 12.35
CA LYS A 72 -32.06 -6.64 11.44
C LYS A 72 -31.01 -5.74 10.80
N VAL A 73 -30.91 -5.79 9.47
CA VAL A 73 -29.99 -4.94 8.70
C VAL A 73 -30.75 -3.77 8.09
N LEU A 74 -30.31 -2.55 8.39
CA LEU A 74 -30.81 -1.31 7.84
C LEU A 74 -29.71 -0.68 6.99
N VAL A 75 -30.00 -0.38 5.73
CA VAL A 75 -29.10 0.47 4.93
C VAL A 75 -29.32 1.92 5.38
N THR A 76 -28.24 2.61 5.73
CA THR A 76 -28.28 3.99 6.23
C THR A 76 -27.63 4.93 5.23
N GLY A 77 -28.31 6.03 4.91
CA GLY A 77 -27.82 7.05 3.99
C GLY A 77 -27.90 6.65 2.51
N PHE A 78 -27.28 7.46 1.66
CA PHE A 78 -27.15 7.21 0.22
C PHE A 78 -25.75 6.69 -0.11
N PRO A 79 -25.59 5.84 -1.14
CA PRO A 79 -24.25 5.49 -1.63
C PRO A 79 -23.46 6.75 -1.99
N THR A 80 -22.21 6.82 -1.55
CA THR A 80 -21.31 7.95 -1.86
C THR A 80 -20.07 7.45 -2.57
N TYR A 81 -19.50 8.26 -3.47
CA TYR A 81 -18.27 7.90 -4.17
C TYR A 81 -17.12 7.68 -3.19
N TRP A 82 -16.33 6.65 -3.46
CA TRP A 82 -15.14 6.32 -2.70
C TRP A 82 -13.92 6.76 -3.49
N THR A 83 -13.22 7.76 -2.95
CA THR A 83 -12.07 8.40 -3.63
C THR A 83 -10.72 7.92 -3.14
N ASN A 84 -10.65 7.31 -1.95
CA ASN A 84 -9.39 6.87 -1.37
C ASN A 84 -8.81 5.67 -2.15
N ASP A 85 -7.52 5.72 -2.45
CA ASP A 85 -6.81 4.64 -3.12
C ASP A 85 -6.55 3.47 -2.15
N TYR A 86 -6.31 3.76 -0.88
CA TYR A 86 -6.08 2.77 0.16
C TYR A 86 -6.58 3.24 1.52
N THR A 87 -6.96 2.29 2.38
CA THR A 87 -7.29 2.55 3.78
C THR A 87 -6.78 1.43 4.68
N SER A 88 -6.34 1.77 5.88
CA SER A 88 -5.95 0.81 6.91
C SER A 88 -6.48 1.23 8.28
N VAL A 89 -6.95 0.25 9.05
CA VAL A 89 -7.58 0.45 10.37
C VAL A 89 -6.56 0.11 11.45
N SER A 90 -6.53 0.91 12.50
CA SER A 90 -5.61 0.70 13.62
C SER A 90 -6.03 -0.48 14.52
N PRO A 91 -5.11 -1.07 15.31
CA PRO A 91 -5.40 -2.21 16.18
C PRO A 91 -6.55 -2.00 17.16
N SER A 92 -6.74 -0.78 17.68
CA SER A 92 -7.86 -0.43 18.56
C SER A 92 -9.18 -0.18 17.84
N THR A 93 -9.17 -0.19 16.50
CA THR A 93 -10.29 0.16 15.61
C THR A 93 -10.79 1.60 15.73
N LYS A 94 -10.09 2.45 16.49
CA LYS A 94 -10.48 3.85 16.69
C LYS A 94 -9.91 4.77 15.62
N ARG A 95 -8.79 4.37 14.99
CA ARG A 95 -8.14 5.18 13.97
C ARG A 95 -8.19 4.52 12.60
N VAL A 96 -8.28 5.36 11.58
CA VAL A 96 -8.22 4.95 10.18
C VAL A 96 -7.26 5.88 9.46
N VAL A 97 -6.34 5.31 8.68
CA VAL A 97 -5.54 6.07 7.72
C VAL A 97 -6.11 5.83 6.33
N SER A 98 -6.34 6.91 5.59
CA SER A 98 -6.66 6.87 4.17
C SER A 98 -5.53 7.49 3.36
N LEU A 99 -5.19 6.88 2.23
CA LEU A 99 -4.24 7.38 1.26
C LEU A 99 -4.98 7.80 0.00
N ASN A 100 -4.69 9.01 -0.48
CA ASN A 100 -5.11 9.51 -1.79
C ASN A 100 -3.86 9.76 -2.63
N VAL A 101 -3.81 9.15 -3.81
CA VAL A 101 -2.72 9.28 -4.78
C VAL A 101 -3.21 10.18 -5.92
N GLU A 102 -2.87 11.46 -5.83
CA GLU A 102 -3.17 12.44 -6.86
C GLU A 102 -2.27 12.18 -8.07
N ARG A 103 -2.81 11.55 -9.11
CA ARG A 103 -2.09 11.32 -10.37
C ARG A 103 -1.99 12.65 -11.12
N GLY A 104 -0.77 13.18 -11.23
CA GLY A 104 -0.49 14.40 -12.00
C GLY A 104 -0.88 14.24 -13.48
N LYS A 105 -1.25 15.35 -14.14
CA LYS A 105 -1.47 15.36 -15.59
C LYS A 105 -0.12 15.39 -16.30
N GLY A 106 0.08 14.53 -17.31
CA GLY A 106 1.22 14.67 -18.23
C GLY A 106 2.59 14.27 -17.66
N GLY A 107 2.66 13.21 -16.85
CA GLY A 107 3.94 12.65 -16.38
C GLY A 107 4.54 13.33 -15.16
N GLU A 108 3.81 14.24 -14.50
CA GLU A 108 4.16 14.73 -13.17
C GLU A 108 4.02 13.62 -12.12
N THR A 109 4.99 13.55 -11.20
CA THR A 109 5.00 12.61 -10.06
C THR A 109 3.76 12.78 -9.21
N SER A 110 3.09 11.67 -8.87
CA SER A 110 1.89 11.67 -8.05
C SER A 110 2.13 12.27 -6.67
N GLU A 111 1.20 13.10 -6.18
CA GLU A 111 1.21 13.53 -4.78
C GLU A 111 0.44 12.53 -3.93
N GLU A 112 1.06 12.08 -2.85
CA GLU A 112 0.53 11.05 -1.96
C GLU A 112 0.17 11.70 -0.63
N VAL A 113 -1.13 11.72 -0.33
CA VAL A 113 -1.69 12.40 0.84
C VAL A 113 -2.27 11.38 1.80
N PHE A 114 -1.70 11.30 3.00
CA PHE A 114 -2.19 10.50 4.10
C PHE A 114 -3.10 11.37 4.97
N ASN A 115 -4.30 10.88 5.25
CA ASN A 115 -5.23 11.47 6.21
C ASN A 115 -5.52 10.44 7.30
N VAL A 116 -5.33 10.83 8.56
CA VAL A 116 -5.60 9.99 9.72
C VAL A 116 -6.82 10.52 10.44
N PHE A 117 -7.78 9.64 10.66
CA PHE A 117 -9.02 9.92 11.36
C PHE A 117 -9.07 9.18 12.69
N GLU A 118 -9.69 9.80 13.70
CA GLU A 118 -10.03 9.20 14.99
C GLU A 118 -11.43 9.69 15.36
N ASP A 119 -12.32 8.80 15.82
CA ASP A 119 -13.69 9.14 16.22
C ASP A 119 -14.46 10.00 15.18
N ASN A 120 -14.33 9.65 13.89
CA ASN A 120 -14.89 10.36 12.73
C ASN A 120 -14.36 11.80 12.50
N GLN A 121 -13.24 12.16 13.11
CA GLN A 121 -12.59 13.47 12.94
C GLN A 121 -11.23 13.30 12.29
N LEU A 122 -10.86 14.23 11.40
CA LEU A 122 -9.52 14.30 10.84
C LEU A 122 -8.56 14.81 11.92
N ILE A 123 -7.59 14.00 12.32
CA ILE A 123 -6.62 14.33 13.37
C ILE A 123 -5.22 14.64 12.83
N SER A 124 -4.87 14.15 11.64
CA SER A 124 -3.58 14.41 11.02
C SER A 124 -3.64 14.29 9.51
N THR A 125 -2.89 15.14 8.82
CA THR A 125 -2.67 15.07 7.37
C THR A 125 -1.19 15.26 7.11
N PHE A 126 -0.59 14.37 6.32
CA PHE A 126 0.81 14.51 5.91
C PHE A 126 1.03 14.01 4.49
N LYS A 127 2.04 14.58 3.84
CA LYS A 127 2.45 14.25 2.47
C LYS A 127 3.86 13.70 2.49
N ALA A 128 4.12 12.68 1.68
CA ALA A 128 5.48 12.23 1.45
C ALA A 128 6.25 13.25 0.59
N PRO A 129 7.46 13.68 0.98
CA PRO A 129 8.30 14.49 0.11
C PRO A 129 8.64 13.72 -1.17
N LYS A 130 8.50 14.36 -2.33
CA LYS A 130 8.80 13.75 -3.65
C LYS A 130 10.25 13.25 -3.80
N THR A 131 11.15 13.72 -2.94
CA THR A 131 12.56 13.31 -2.91
C THR A 131 12.84 12.14 -1.98
N LEU A 132 11.87 11.71 -1.16
CA LEU A 132 12.07 10.68 -0.15
C LEU A 132 11.93 9.26 -0.73
N HIS A 133 10.89 9.03 -1.52
CA HIS A 133 10.63 7.77 -2.20
C HIS A 133 9.85 7.99 -3.49
N GLY A 134 9.85 6.99 -4.36
CA GLY A 134 8.97 6.93 -5.53
C GLY A 134 7.57 6.48 -5.14
N SER A 135 6.84 5.84 -6.06
CA SER A 135 5.44 5.47 -5.82
C SER A 135 5.27 4.49 -4.65
N ILE A 136 4.20 4.68 -3.88
CA ILE A 136 3.77 3.74 -2.83
C ILE A 136 3.23 2.45 -3.45
N TYR A 137 3.57 1.31 -2.85
CA TYR A 137 3.11 0.00 -3.30
C TYR A 137 1.86 -0.36 -2.50
N LEU A 138 0.75 -0.58 -3.22
CA LEU A 138 -0.59 -0.75 -2.64
C LEU A 138 -1.28 -2.04 -3.11
N GLY A 139 -0.58 -2.87 -3.90
CA GLY A 139 -1.13 -4.15 -4.33
C GLY A 139 -1.17 -5.15 -3.19
N GLU A 140 -1.92 -6.22 -3.45
CA GLU A 140 -2.27 -7.24 -2.46
C GLU A 140 -1.06 -8.01 -1.90
N ARG A 141 0.08 -8.05 -2.62
CA ARG A 141 1.21 -8.94 -2.30
C ARG A 141 2.54 -8.25 -2.10
N GLU A 142 2.59 -6.95 -2.31
CA GLU A 142 3.84 -6.19 -2.30
C GLU A 142 3.73 -4.88 -1.52
N GLY A 143 2.59 -4.64 -0.90
CA GLY A 143 2.22 -3.32 -0.43
C GLY A 143 1.42 -3.32 0.86
N GLY A 144 0.82 -2.17 1.11
CA GLY A 144 -0.09 -1.94 2.22
C GLY A 144 0.47 -1.01 3.29
N ILE A 145 -0.41 -0.70 4.24
CA ILE A 145 -0.12 0.21 5.35
C ILE A 145 -0.42 -0.54 6.65
N ALA A 146 0.61 -0.70 7.48
CA ALA A 146 0.49 -1.34 8.80
C ALA A 146 0.58 -0.30 9.92
N TRP A 147 -0.15 -0.54 10.99
CA TRP A 147 -0.16 0.32 12.18
C TRP A 147 0.73 -0.25 13.28
N SER A 148 1.47 0.62 13.96
CA SER A 148 2.12 0.27 15.21
C SER A 148 1.07 -0.08 16.27
N TYR A 149 1.44 -0.93 17.23
CA TYR A 149 0.54 -1.34 18.31
C TYR A 149 0.04 -0.15 19.16
N ASP A 150 0.86 0.88 19.32
CA ASP A 150 0.51 2.12 20.03
C ASP A 150 -0.14 3.19 19.15
N GLU A 151 -0.36 2.89 17.87
CA GLU A 151 -1.04 3.73 16.87
C GLU A 151 -0.40 5.10 16.63
N LYS A 152 0.88 5.26 16.97
CA LYS A 152 1.64 6.50 16.74
C LYS A 152 2.40 6.51 15.44
N THR A 153 2.62 5.34 14.85
CA THR A 153 3.42 5.18 13.65
C THR A 153 2.70 4.26 12.67
N ILE A 154 2.81 4.57 11.38
CA ILE A 154 2.40 3.68 10.31
C ILE A 154 3.62 3.25 9.49
N ALA A 155 3.63 2.00 9.05
CA ALA A 155 4.64 1.42 8.17
C ALA A 155 4.06 1.22 6.77
N TYR A 156 4.81 1.77 5.82
CA TYR A 156 4.70 1.81 4.39
C TYR A 156 5.58 0.90 3.54
N VAL A 157 5.17 0.45 2.35
CA VAL A 157 6.14 0.04 1.31
C VAL A 157 6.09 1.04 0.14
N ALA A 158 7.24 1.57 -0.27
CA ALA A 158 7.34 2.47 -1.42
C ALA A 158 8.65 2.27 -2.18
N GLU A 159 8.69 2.71 -3.43
CA GLU A 159 9.89 2.61 -4.26
C GLU A 159 11.06 3.39 -3.67
N LYS A 160 12.21 2.73 -3.52
CA LYS A 160 13.42 3.37 -3.05
C LYS A 160 13.99 4.25 -4.15
N ILE A 161 14.21 5.54 -3.84
CA ILE A 161 14.99 6.40 -4.71
C ILE A 161 16.46 6.05 -4.53
N VAL A 162 17.06 5.44 -5.55
CA VAL A 162 18.51 5.23 -5.61
C VAL A 162 19.18 6.55 -6.00
N VAL A 163 20.19 6.97 -5.25
CA VAL A 163 20.99 8.16 -5.58
C VAL A 163 21.60 7.94 -6.96
N LYS A 164 21.28 8.81 -7.92
CA LYS A 164 21.80 8.68 -9.28
C LYS A 164 23.30 8.92 -9.27
N SER A 165 24.05 8.07 -9.97
CA SER A 165 25.49 8.27 -10.13
C SER A 165 25.77 9.66 -10.75
N PRO A 166 26.87 10.32 -10.34
CA PRO A 166 27.33 11.49 -11.06
C PRO A 166 27.70 11.09 -12.50
N ALA A 167 27.49 12.01 -13.44
CA ALA A 167 27.96 11.83 -14.81
C ALA A 167 29.49 11.70 -14.80
N PHE A 168 30.04 10.86 -15.69
CA PHE A 168 31.48 10.62 -15.79
C PHE A 168 32.30 11.92 -15.93
N TRP A 169 31.74 12.92 -16.63
CA TRP A 169 32.38 14.21 -16.89
C TRP A 169 32.20 15.25 -15.78
N LYS A 170 31.54 14.90 -14.66
CA LYS A 170 31.31 15.84 -13.55
C LYS A 170 32.62 16.04 -12.79
N ASN A 171 33.03 17.30 -12.62
CA ASN A 171 34.30 17.63 -11.99
C ASN A 171 34.36 17.10 -10.55
N VAL A 172 35.35 16.26 -10.26
CA VAL A 172 35.54 15.66 -8.92
C VAL A 172 35.81 16.72 -7.84
N ASN A 173 36.32 17.89 -8.21
CA ASN A 173 36.59 19.01 -7.29
C ASN A 173 35.34 19.83 -6.94
N THR A 174 34.19 19.59 -7.58
CA THR A 174 32.91 20.24 -7.25
C THR A 174 31.93 19.32 -6.53
N LEU A 175 32.32 18.07 -6.26
CA LEU A 175 31.61 17.20 -5.35
C LEU A 175 31.92 17.69 -3.94
N ASN A 176 30.94 18.33 -3.29
CA ASN A 176 31.03 18.60 -1.86
C ASN A 176 31.34 17.28 -1.15
N GLU A 177 32.41 17.23 -0.36
CA GLU A 177 32.74 16.12 0.53
C GLU A 177 31.72 16.05 1.68
N SER A 178 30.44 15.86 1.37
CA SER A 178 29.47 15.45 2.37
C SER A 178 29.79 14.01 2.74
N LYS A 179 30.19 13.84 4.00
CA LYS A 179 30.46 12.57 4.69
C LYS A 179 29.39 11.54 4.32
N ASP A 180 29.76 10.58 3.47
CA ASP A 180 29.30 9.18 3.40
C ASP A 180 29.85 8.59 2.10
N LYS A 181 31.15 8.26 2.10
CA LYS A 181 31.88 7.74 0.93
C LYS A 181 31.50 6.29 0.55
N GLU A 182 30.70 5.61 1.35
CA GLU A 182 30.38 4.19 1.14
C GLU A 182 29.21 3.94 0.17
N ASP A 183 28.27 4.90 0.04
CA ASP A 183 27.05 4.73 -0.77
C ASP A 183 27.00 5.60 -2.03
N THR A 184 28.05 6.38 -2.33
CA THR A 184 28.09 7.17 -3.57
C THR A 184 28.41 6.27 -4.77
N PRO A 185 27.50 6.13 -5.76
CA PRO A 185 27.76 5.28 -6.91
C PRO A 185 28.91 5.80 -7.76
N LEU A 186 29.65 4.88 -8.40
CA LEU A 186 30.78 5.22 -9.26
C LEU A 186 30.35 6.18 -10.38
N PRO A 187 31.15 7.22 -10.69
CA PRO A 187 30.88 8.10 -11.81
C PRO A 187 30.72 7.31 -13.12
N GLY A 188 29.66 7.59 -13.87
CA GLY A 188 29.37 6.89 -15.13
C GLY A 188 28.27 5.82 -15.08
N ALA A 189 27.86 5.36 -13.90
CA ALA A 189 26.80 4.35 -13.74
C ALA A 189 25.35 4.88 -13.93
N LYS A 190 25.17 6.17 -14.27
CA LYS A 190 23.87 6.85 -14.35
C LYS A 190 22.89 6.20 -15.33
N PHE A 191 23.41 5.56 -16.37
CA PHE A 191 22.65 4.92 -17.43
C PHE A 191 22.74 3.39 -17.38
N GLU A 192 23.26 2.83 -16.28
CA GLU A 192 23.15 1.39 -16.07
C GLU A 192 21.67 1.01 -16.01
N TYR A 193 21.33 -0.03 -16.75
CA TYR A 193 19.99 -0.55 -16.79
C TYR A 193 19.68 -1.24 -15.46
N GLU A 194 18.50 -0.93 -14.92
CA GLU A 194 17.97 -1.58 -13.74
C GLU A 194 16.63 -2.21 -14.11
N ASP A 195 16.56 -3.53 -14.00
CA ASP A 195 15.36 -4.32 -14.28
C ASP A 195 14.17 -3.79 -13.46
N ASP A 196 13.01 -3.64 -14.08
CA ASP A 196 11.74 -3.46 -13.37
C ASP A 196 11.04 -4.82 -13.16
N TRP A 197 9.85 -4.79 -12.56
CA TRP A 197 9.07 -6.02 -12.32
C TRP A 197 8.21 -6.44 -13.52
N GLY A 198 8.17 -5.66 -14.61
CA GLY A 198 7.29 -5.89 -15.76
C GLY A 198 5.80 -5.98 -15.38
N GLU A 199 5.00 -6.72 -16.15
CA GLU A 199 3.55 -6.91 -15.92
C GLU A 199 2.78 -5.57 -15.79
N GLN A 200 2.02 -5.36 -14.71
CA GLN A 200 1.37 -4.06 -14.39
C GLN A 200 2.27 -3.17 -13.51
N TYR A 201 3.55 -3.51 -13.39
CA TYR A 201 4.57 -2.89 -12.54
C TYR A 201 5.75 -2.39 -13.40
N GLU A 202 5.51 -2.07 -14.67
CA GLU A 202 6.50 -1.41 -15.53
C GLU A 202 7.00 -0.12 -14.86
N GLY A 203 8.32 0.06 -14.84
CA GLY A 203 8.98 1.17 -14.15
C GLY A 203 9.08 1.04 -12.62
N LYS A 204 8.41 0.08 -11.98
CA LYS A 204 8.54 -0.16 -10.53
C LYS A 204 9.79 -0.99 -10.24
N LYS A 205 10.58 -0.53 -9.27
CA LYS A 205 11.90 -1.11 -8.96
C LYS A 205 11.99 -1.66 -7.54
N THR A 206 13.13 -1.48 -6.87
CA THR A 206 13.35 -1.95 -5.50
C THR A 206 12.50 -1.15 -4.53
N ALA A 207 11.68 -1.82 -3.74
CA ALA A 207 10.90 -1.18 -2.69
C ALA A 207 11.56 -1.27 -1.32
N SER A 208 11.31 -0.28 -0.48
CA SER A 208 11.78 -0.22 0.90
C SER A 208 10.66 0.20 1.85
N ILE A 209 10.90 0.04 3.14
CA ILE A 209 9.91 0.32 4.18
C ILE A 209 10.08 1.75 4.67
N PHE A 210 8.97 2.46 4.82
CA PHE A 210 8.94 3.83 5.35
C PHE A 210 8.07 3.90 6.59
N LEU A 211 8.52 4.64 7.60
CA LEU A 211 7.78 4.89 8.84
C LEU A 211 7.29 6.33 8.85
N ALA A 212 5.98 6.53 8.98
CA ALA A 212 5.41 7.86 9.19
C ALA A 212 4.90 8.01 10.62
N THR A 213 5.34 9.05 11.30
CA THR A 213 4.88 9.41 12.64
C THR A 213 3.59 10.21 12.54
N VAL A 214 2.49 9.68 13.05
CA VAL A 214 1.13 10.26 12.89
C VAL A 214 1.05 11.69 13.44
N ALA A 215 1.66 11.95 14.60
CA ALA A 215 1.57 13.24 15.28
C ALA A 215 2.34 14.37 14.58
N THR A 216 3.41 14.05 13.86
CA THR A 216 4.32 15.05 13.27
C THR A 216 4.32 15.04 11.74
N GLY A 217 3.80 13.97 11.13
CA GLY A 217 3.94 13.73 9.69
C GLY A 217 5.36 13.42 9.25
N LYS A 218 6.32 13.24 10.18
CA LYS A 218 7.71 12.90 9.85
C LYS A 218 7.76 11.51 9.23
N ILE A 219 8.37 11.40 8.05
CA ILE A 219 8.54 10.15 7.32
C ILE A 219 10.02 9.81 7.18
N GLU A 220 10.40 8.57 7.48
CA GLU A 220 11.78 8.09 7.42
C GLU A 220 11.85 6.69 6.80
N GLU A 221 12.87 6.42 5.99
CA GLU A 221 13.18 5.07 5.47
C GLU A 221 13.77 4.20 6.58
N VAL A 222 13.28 2.97 6.72
CA VAL A 222 13.87 1.96 7.61
C VAL A 222 15.25 1.56 7.08
N LYS A 223 16.29 1.91 7.84
CA LYS A 223 17.68 1.55 7.51
C LYS A 223 18.04 0.13 7.95
N GLY A 224 19.15 -0.38 7.42
CA GLY A 224 19.69 -1.71 7.72
C GLY A 224 19.17 -2.84 6.83
N VAL A 225 18.17 -2.57 5.97
CA VAL A 225 17.69 -3.54 4.97
C VAL A 225 18.74 -3.65 3.84
N PRO A 226 19.21 -4.87 3.50
CA PRO A 226 20.10 -5.09 2.35
C PRO A 226 19.58 -4.47 1.05
N THR A 227 20.46 -3.85 0.28
CA THR A 227 20.12 -3.10 -0.94
C THR A 227 19.59 -3.96 -2.07
N ASN A 228 19.94 -5.26 -2.08
CA ASN A 228 19.45 -6.24 -3.05
C ASN A 228 18.07 -6.81 -2.69
N LEU A 229 17.40 -6.34 -1.63
CA LEU A 229 16.05 -6.80 -1.27
C LEU A 229 14.97 -5.78 -1.67
N THR A 230 13.92 -6.26 -2.33
CA THR A 230 12.67 -5.51 -2.41
C THR A 230 11.74 -5.93 -1.27
N CYS A 231 11.26 -4.95 -0.49
CA CYS A 231 10.33 -5.21 0.62
C CYS A 231 8.88 -5.34 0.13
N ALA A 232 8.09 -6.08 0.89
CA ALA A 232 6.67 -6.37 0.68
C ALA A 232 6.01 -6.68 2.04
N ASP A 233 4.69 -6.59 2.11
CA ASP A 233 3.85 -7.10 3.22
C ASP A 233 4.43 -6.82 4.62
N VAL A 234 4.56 -5.54 4.96
CA VAL A 234 5.10 -5.12 6.26
C VAL A 234 4.04 -5.20 7.35
N ALA A 235 4.44 -5.66 8.54
CA ALA A 235 3.63 -5.67 9.75
C ALA A 235 4.46 -5.30 10.99
N PHE A 236 3.82 -4.67 11.97
CA PHE A 236 4.43 -4.46 13.28
C PHE A 236 4.32 -5.71 14.14
N VAL A 237 5.37 -5.99 14.91
CA VAL A 237 5.30 -6.96 16.01
C VAL A 237 4.53 -6.32 17.18
N PRO A 238 3.51 -6.97 17.75
CA PRO A 238 2.74 -6.41 18.86
C PRO A 238 3.61 -6.02 20.05
N SER A 239 3.34 -4.85 20.65
CA SER A 239 4.02 -4.31 21.84
C SER A 239 5.53 -4.08 21.75
N ASN A 240 6.15 -4.35 20.59
CA ASN A 240 7.58 -4.14 20.36
C ASN A 240 7.80 -3.07 19.28
N ASN A 241 8.94 -2.39 19.34
CA ASN A 241 9.37 -1.47 18.29
C ASN A 241 10.08 -2.25 17.18
N GLU A 242 9.36 -3.20 16.58
CA GLU A 242 9.91 -4.19 15.66
C GLU A 242 8.95 -4.38 14.49
N LEU A 243 9.49 -4.72 13.33
CA LEU A 243 8.71 -5.07 12.14
C LEU A 243 9.07 -6.47 11.67
N VAL A 244 8.08 -7.12 11.06
CA VAL A 244 8.28 -8.27 10.20
C VAL A 244 7.81 -7.88 8.81
N PHE A 245 8.54 -8.28 7.78
CA PHE A 245 8.19 -8.00 6.40
C PHE A 245 8.62 -9.14 5.49
N ALA A 246 7.96 -9.27 4.35
CA ALA A 246 8.40 -10.16 3.30
C ALA A 246 9.40 -9.43 2.39
N ALA A 247 10.38 -10.14 1.83
CA ALA A 247 11.22 -9.57 0.80
C ALA A 247 11.70 -10.61 -0.22
N THR A 248 11.97 -10.12 -1.44
CA THR A 248 12.53 -10.87 -2.56
C THR A 248 13.91 -10.32 -2.91
N GLU A 249 14.88 -11.20 -3.11
CA GLU A 249 16.22 -10.87 -3.61
C GLU A 249 16.16 -10.44 -5.09
N THR A 250 16.89 -9.38 -5.45
CA THR A 250 16.78 -8.70 -6.76
C THR A 250 18.02 -8.85 -7.64
N ASP A 251 19.10 -9.43 -7.12
CA ASP A 251 20.40 -9.54 -7.75
C ASP A 251 20.58 -10.84 -8.55
N ASN A 252 19.96 -11.96 -8.17
CA ASN A 252 19.98 -13.22 -8.94
C ASN A 252 18.92 -14.22 -8.43
N PRO A 253 17.90 -14.66 -9.21
CA PRO A 253 17.72 -14.54 -10.66
C PRO A 253 17.20 -13.17 -11.12
N LYS A 254 17.07 -12.99 -12.45
CA LYS A 254 16.34 -11.85 -13.06
C LYS A 254 14.98 -11.65 -12.38
N ARG A 255 14.56 -10.38 -12.26
CA ARG A 255 13.27 -10.03 -11.65
C ARG A 255 12.14 -10.74 -12.38
N LEU A 256 11.41 -11.58 -11.63
CA LEU A 256 10.20 -12.26 -12.10
C LEU A 256 8.98 -11.43 -11.70
N GLY A 257 7.97 -11.41 -12.56
CA GLY A 257 6.77 -10.60 -12.37
C GLY A 257 6.13 -10.69 -10.97
N ILE A 258 5.74 -9.55 -10.41
CA ILE A 258 5.21 -9.48 -9.03
C ILE A 258 3.81 -10.12 -8.91
N ILE A 259 2.97 -10.03 -9.94
CA ILE A 259 1.53 -10.35 -9.94
C ILE A 259 1.24 -11.76 -10.47
N TYR A 260 1.88 -12.22 -11.54
CA TYR A 260 1.50 -13.50 -12.16
C TYR A 260 2.52 -14.62 -11.96
N CYS A 261 3.70 -14.32 -11.39
CA CYS A 261 4.69 -15.33 -11.04
C CYS A 261 4.63 -15.73 -9.55
N TYR A 262 4.07 -16.90 -9.27
CA TYR A 262 3.94 -17.45 -7.90
C TYR A 262 5.17 -18.20 -7.41
N ASN A 263 6.07 -18.61 -8.32
CA ASN A 263 7.27 -19.38 -7.99
C ASN A 263 8.47 -18.49 -7.62
N ARG A 264 8.22 -17.22 -7.31
CA ARG A 264 9.25 -16.25 -6.92
C ARG A 264 9.72 -16.54 -5.49
N PRO A 265 11.02 -16.72 -5.25
CA PRO A 265 11.54 -16.87 -3.89
C PRO A 265 11.18 -15.65 -3.05
N ILE A 266 10.54 -15.87 -1.91
CA ILE A 266 10.19 -14.83 -0.94
C ILE A 266 10.51 -15.36 0.46
N ALA A 267 11.08 -14.50 1.30
CA ALA A 267 11.42 -14.84 2.67
C ALA A 267 10.90 -13.77 3.63
N LEU A 268 10.71 -14.17 4.89
CA LEU A 268 10.39 -13.23 5.95
C LEU A 268 11.67 -12.68 6.58
N TYR A 269 11.62 -11.42 6.94
CA TYR A 269 12.68 -10.69 7.62
C TYR A 269 12.11 -10.02 8.85
N HIS A 270 12.94 -9.90 9.87
CA HIS A 270 12.64 -9.21 11.12
C HIS A 270 13.61 -8.07 11.28
N VAL A 271 13.10 -6.90 11.67
CA VAL A 271 13.91 -5.73 12.00
C VAL A 271 13.57 -5.20 13.38
N VAL A 272 14.61 -5.02 14.19
CA VAL A 272 14.51 -4.31 15.47
C VAL A 272 14.82 -2.84 15.23
N LEU A 273 13.82 -1.97 15.46
CA LEU A 273 13.94 -0.54 15.21
C LEU A 273 14.59 0.16 16.40
N ASN A 274 15.71 0.83 16.16
CA ASN A 274 16.36 1.67 17.15
C ASN A 274 15.70 3.05 17.17
N LYS A 275 15.23 3.48 18.35
CA LYS A 275 14.49 4.74 18.53
C LYS A 275 15.35 6.00 18.40
N GLU A 276 16.65 5.88 18.68
CA GLU A 276 17.58 7.02 18.69
C GLU A 276 18.31 7.15 17.36
N ASP A 277 18.67 6.02 16.75
CA ASP A 277 19.53 5.97 15.57
C ASP A 277 19.16 4.79 14.67
N GLN A 278 18.39 5.07 13.60
CA GLN A 278 17.96 4.04 12.65
C GLN A 278 19.12 3.34 11.95
N ALA A 279 20.32 3.94 11.85
CA ALA A 279 21.48 3.27 11.25
C ALA A 279 21.92 2.03 12.06
N LYS A 280 21.49 1.92 13.32
CA LYS A 280 21.73 0.77 14.20
C LYS A 280 20.60 -0.27 14.18
N ASN A 281 19.64 -0.15 13.26
CA ASN A 281 18.63 -1.18 13.07
C ASN A 281 19.30 -2.52 12.72
N VAL A 282 18.80 -3.60 13.31
CA VAL A 282 19.30 -4.96 13.05
C VAL A 282 18.25 -5.72 12.26
N VAL A 283 18.58 -6.08 11.02
CA VAL A 283 17.73 -6.87 10.13
C VAL A 283 18.23 -8.31 10.07
N LYS A 284 17.32 -9.28 10.22
CA LYS A 284 17.61 -10.72 10.16
C LYS A 284 16.59 -11.44 9.28
N LYS A 285 17.07 -12.33 8.42
CA LYS A 285 16.22 -13.30 7.72
C LYS A 285 15.67 -14.30 8.74
N LEU A 286 14.37 -14.58 8.68
CA LEU A 286 13.71 -15.53 9.56
C LEU A 286 13.75 -16.93 8.94
N GLU A 287 14.29 -17.89 9.69
CA GLU A 287 14.26 -19.30 9.33
C GLU A 287 12.92 -19.91 9.78
N LEU A 288 12.02 -20.15 8.82
CA LEU A 288 10.78 -20.85 9.08
C LEU A 288 11.06 -22.35 9.15
N VAL A 289 11.15 -22.89 10.36
CA VAL A 289 11.27 -24.34 10.55
C VAL A 289 9.90 -24.97 10.30
N PRO A 290 9.73 -25.82 9.28
CA PRO A 290 8.48 -26.53 9.06
C PRO A 290 8.19 -27.39 10.30
N ARG A 291 7.02 -27.20 10.92
CA ARG A 291 6.55 -28.17 11.92
C ARG A 291 6.11 -29.41 11.15
N GLY A 292 6.91 -30.47 11.26
CA GLY A 292 6.59 -31.81 10.72
C GLY A 292 5.43 -32.47 11.45
#